data_AF-A0A9K3NTV5-F1
#
_entry.id   AF-A0A9K3NTV5-F1
#
_cell.length_a   1.000
_cell.length_b   1.000
_cell.length_c   1.000
_cell.angle_alpha   90.00
_cell.angle_beta   90.00
_cell.angle_gamma   90.00
#
_symmetry.space_group_name_H-M   'P 1'
#
loop_
_entity.id
_entity.type
_entity.pdbx_description
1 polymer ?
#
loop_
_entity_poly.entity_id
_entity_poly.type
_entity_poly.pdbx_seq_one_letter_code
_entity_poly.pdbx_strand_id
1 'polypeptide(L)'
;MTTLVFTQAFDPEMSKMSIQIVLPSEKDINSLPDPNKENDSIRSVEGGFAAVLKFSGKPTEDIVSEKEKLPRSSVLSDGLKPKDGCL
;
A
#
# COMPACT_ATOMS: atom_id res chain seq x y z
N MET A 1 -17.03 -7.68 0.98
CA MET A 1 -15.56 -7.82 0.87
C MET A 1 -15.11 -6.98 -0.31
N THR A 2 -14.13 -6.10 -0.14
CA THR A 2 -13.52 -5.33 -1.22
C THR A 2 -12.22 -5.99 -1.68
N THR A 3 -11.82 -5.69 -2.90
CA THR A 3 -10.50 -6.02 -3.43
C THR A 3 -9.89 -4.70 -3.93
N LEU A 4 -8.58 -4.48 -3.87
CA LEU A 4 -7.48 -5.35 -3.42
C LEU A 4 -7.15 -5.15 -1.93
N VAL A 5 -6.35 -6.07 -1.38
CA VAL A 5 -5.65 -5.88 -0.10
C VAL A 5 -4.27 -5.28 -0.41
N PHE A 6 -3.91 -4.21 0.29
CA PHE A 6 -2.61 -3.55 0.14
C PHE A 6 -1.71 -3.82 1.35
N THR A 7 -0.41 -3.93 1.12
CA THR A 7 0.58 -4.07 2.19
C THR A 7 1.59 -2.96 2.05
N GLN A 8 1.46 -1.93 2.89
CA GLN A 8 2.38 -0.81 2.87
C GLN A 8 3.59 -1.08 3.76
N ALA A 9 4.78 -1.13 3.18
CA ALA A 9 6.04 -0.93 3.88
C ALA A 9 6.37 0.56 3.94
N PHE A 10 6.83 1.04 5.10
CA PHE A 10 7.15 2.46 5.29
C PHE A 10 8.64 2.79 5.07
N ASP A 11 9.45 1.75 4.92
CA ASP A 11 10.90 1.83 4.79
C ASP A 11 11.41 0.73 3.84
N PRO A 12 12.59 0.91 3.21
CA PRO A 12 13.16 -0.07 2.29
C PRO A 12 13.51 -1.42 2.93
N GLU A 13 13.76 -1.44 4.24
CA GLU A 13 14.06 -2.65 5.01
C GLU A 13 12.79 -3.40 5.42
N MET A 14 11.62 -2.83 5.12
CA MET A 14 10.29 -3.33 5.49
C MET A 14 10.15 -3.63 7.00
N SER A 15 10.91 -2.92 7.84
CA SER A 15 10.89 -3.07 9.30
C SER A 15 9.56 -2.65 9.91
N LYS A 16 8.82 -1.75 9.23
CA LYS A 16 7.48 -1.33 9.60
C LYS A 16 6.52 -1.51 8.43
N MET A 17 5.44 -2.27 8.67
CA MET A 17 4.42 -2.55 7.66
C MET A 17 3.00 -2.34 8.19
N SER A 18 2.05 -2.13 7.28
CA SER A 18 0.62 -2.13 7.58
C SER A 18 -0.16 -2.81 6.46
N ILE A 19 -1.17 -3.60 6.82
CA ILE A 19 -2.13 -4.17 5.87
C ILE A 19 -3.33 -3.23 5.80
N GLN A 20 -3.78 -2.91 4.59
CA GLN A 20 -4.86 -1.98 4.33
C GLN A 20 -5.92 -2.62 3.45
N ILE A 21 -7.18 -2.44 3.84
CA ILE A 21 -8.35 -2.86 3.08
C ILE A 21 -9.15 -1.62 2.77
N VAL A 22 -9.39 -1.36 1.49
CA VAL A 22 -10.15 -0.19 1.05
C VAL A 22 -11.63 -0.40 1.33
N LEU A 23 -12.28 0.59 1.93
CA LEU A 23 -13.72 0.54 2.20
C LEU A 23 -14.52 0.99 0.97
N PRO A 24 -15.72 0.43 0.72
CA PRO A 24 -16.58 0.89 -0.37
C PRO A 24 -16.92 2.37 -0.22
N SER A 25 -16.88 3.13 -1.32
CA SER A 25 -17.13 4.58 -1.33
C SER A 25 -18.53 4.98 -0.87
N GLU A 26 -19.51 4.08 -0.97
CA GLU A 26 -20.89 4.31 -0.52
C GLU A 26 -21.04 4.28 1.01
N LYS A 27 -20.00 3.89 1.75
CA LYS A 27 -20.02 3.84 3.22
C LYS A 27 -19.43 5.12 3.79
N ASP A 28 -20.21 5.80 4.63
CA ASP A 28 -19.70 6.90 5.44
C ASP A 28 -18.83 6.35 6.57
N ILE A 29 -17.64 6.92 6.73
CA ILE A 29 -16.65 6.50 7.73
C ILE A 29 -17.20 6.62 9.16
N ASN A 30 -18.02 7.64 9.42
CA ASN A 30 -18.60 7.89 10.75
C ASN A 30 -19.76 6.93 11.09
N SER A 31 -20.26 6.19 10.09
CA SER A 31 -21.32 5.20 10.26
C SER A 31 -20.79 3.79 10.56
N LEU A 32 -19.47 3.61 10.49
CA LEU A 32 -18.83 2.31 10.66
C LEU A 32 -18.66 1.98 12.14
N PRO A 33 -18.79 0.70 12.51
CA PRO A 33 -18.50 0.26 13.87
C PRO A 33 -17.01 0.42 14.16
N ASP A 34 -16.69 0.70 15.42
CA ASP A 34 -15.31 0.71 15.88
C ASP A 34 -14.66 -0.67 15.69
N PRO A 35 -13.37 -0.72 15.34
CA PRO A 35 -12.63 -1.98 15.29
C PRO A 35 -12.60 -2.68 16.65
N ASN A 36 -12.80 -3.99 16.65
CA ASN A 36 -12.79 -4.79 17.88
C ASN A 36 -11.39 -5.00 18.46
N LYS A 37 -10.33 -4.79 17.67
CA LYS A 37 -8.93 -4.99 18.07
C LYS A 37 -8.22 -3.65 18.11
N GLU A 38 -7.41 -3.46 19.14
CA GLU A 38 -6.67 -2.21 19.38
C GLU A 38 -5.71 -1.82 18.25
N ASN A 39 -5.15 -2.80 17.55
CA ASN A 39 -4.21 -2.55 16.44
C ASN A 39 -4.90 -2.26 15.10
N ASP A 40 -6.22 -2.40 15.04
CA ASP A 40 -6.99 -2.12 13.84
C ASP A 40 -7.56 -0.70 13.94
N SER A 41 -7.43 0.08 12.86
CA SER A 41 -7.94 1.45 12.83
C SER A 41 -8.63 1.73 11.50
N ILE A 42 -9.69 2.53 11.56
CA ILE A 42 -10.35 3.09 10.39
C ILE A 42 -9.81 4.52 10.22
N ARG A 43 -9.34 4.85 9.02
CA ARG A 43 -8.79 6.18 8.72
C ARG A 43 -9.19 6.65 7.34
N SER A 44 -9.34 7.96 7.21
CA SER A 44 -9.35 8.62 5.90
C SER A 44 -7.92 8.71 5.38
N VAL A 45 -7.70 8.30 4.13
CA VAL A 45 -6.39 8.41 3.46
C VAL A 45 -6.53 9.43 2.35
N GLU A 46 -5.66 10.43 2.33
CA GLU A 46 -5.57 11.37 1.22
C GLU A 46 -5.18 10.61 -0.05
N GLY A 47 -5.89 10.87 -1.16
CA GLY A 47 -5.61 10.23 -2.43
C GLY A 47 -4.21 10.54 -2.96
N GLY A 48 -3.76 9.80 -3.96
CA GLY A 48 -2.46 10.02 -4.58
C GLY A 48 -2.26 9.20 -5.83
N PHE A 49 -1.10 9.39 -6.45
CA PHE A 49 -0.66 8.60 -7.59
C PHE A 49 0.38 7.58 -7.14
N ALA A 50 0.32 6.39 -7.72
CA ALA A 50 1.30 5.33 -7.52
C ALA A 50 1.84 4.88 -8.88
N ALA A 51 3.15 4.65 -8.95
CA ALA A 51 3.73 3.88 -10.04
C ALA A 51 3.52 2.39 -9.74
N VAL A 52 2.90 1.67 -10.68
CA VAL A 52 2.47 0.29 -10.45
C VAL A 52 3.15 -0.64 -11.45
N LEU A 53 3.69 -1.75 -10.95
CA LEU A 53 4.16 -2.86 -11.77
C LEU A 53 3.31 -4.10 -11.50
N LYS A 54 2.60 -4.57 -12.51
CA LYS A 54 1.91 -5.86 -12.46
C LYS A 54 2.89 -6.99 -12.76
N PHE A 55 2.87 -8.05 -11.94
CA PHE A 55 3.63 -9.27 -12.18
C PHE A 55 2.78 -10.51 -11.84
N SER A 56 3.25 -11.68 -12.27
CA SER A 56 2.60 -12.98 -11.99
C SER A 56 3.40 -13.77 -10.97
N GLY A 57 2.74 -14.69 -10.26
CA GLY A 57 3.35 -15.52 -9.22
C GLY A 57 2.89 -15.15 -7.82
N LYS A 58 3.45 -15.82 -6.81
CA LYS A 58 3.17 -15.54 -5.40
C LYS A 58 3.94 -14.29 -4.95
N PRO A 59 3.32 -13.31 -4.27
CA PRO A 59 4.01 -12.13 -3.78
C PRO A 59 4.73 -12.45 -2.46
N THR A 60 5.92 -13.03 -2.55
CA THR A 60 6.84 -13.15 -1.41
C THR A 60 7.67 -11.88 -1.27
N GLU A 61 8.23 -11.65 -0.08
CA GLU A 61 9.00 -10.44 0.24
C GLU A 61 10.17 -10.20 -0.72
N ASP A 62 10.93 -11.25 -1.05
CA ASP A 62 12.03 -11.21 -2.01
C ASP A 62 11.56 -10.83 -3.41
N ILE A 63 10.44 -11.40 -3.86
CA ILE A 63 9.87 -11.10 -5.17
C ILE A 63 9.39 -9.64 -5.23
N VAL A 64 8.68 -9.16 -4.21
CA VAL A 64 8.18 -7.78 -4.16
C VAL A 64 9.34 -6.78 -4.14
N SER A 65 10.35 -7.02 -3.30
CA SER A 65 11.57 -6.20 -3.25
C SER A 65 12.28 -6.11 -4.59
N GLU A 66 12.43 -7.22 -5.33
CA GLU A 66 13.03 -7.18 -6.66
C GLU A 66 12.15 -6.47 -7.69
N LYS A 67 10.82 -6.65 -7.61
CA LYS A 67 9.87 -6.02 -8.56
C LYS A 67 9.75 -4.52 -8.35
N GLU A 68 9.88 -4.03 -7.13
CA GLU A 68 9.76 -2.61 -6.76
C GLU A 68 10.86 -1.72 -7.37
N LYS A 69 12.07 -2.27 -7.54
CA LYS A 69 13.23 -1.54 -8.08
C LYS A 69 12.98 -0.94 -9.47
N LEU A 70 12.17 -1.61 -10.29
CA LEU A 70 11.88 -1.19 -11.67
C LEU A 70 11.02 0.09 -11.72
N PRO A 71 9.80 0.14 -11.13
CA PRO A 71 9.04 1.38 -11.07
C PRO A 71 9.77 2.46 -10.28
N ARG A 72 10.50 2.13 -9.19
CA ARG A 72 11.28 3.14 -8.44
C ARG A 72 12.33 3.82 -9.30
N SER A 73 13.16 3.05 -10.01
CA SER A 73 14.21 3.61 -10.88
C SER A 73 13.63 4.44 -12.02
N SER A 74 12.50 4.02 -12.61
CA SER A 74 11.79 4.77 -13.66
C SER A 74 11.25 6.11 -13.15
N VAL A 75 10.61 6.10 -11.97
CA VAL A 75 10.08 7.33 -11.34
C VAL A 75 11.23 8.31 -11.02
N LEU A 76 12.36 7.80 -10.51
CA LEU A 76 13.53 8.62 -10.22
C LEU A 76 14.18 9.19 -11.49
N SER A 77 14.29 8.40 -12.57
CA SER A 77 14.84 8.89 -13.85
C SER A 77 13.98 9.97 -14.49
N ASP A 78 12.66 9.92 -14.26
CA ASP A 78 11.70 10.92 -14.71
C ASP A 78 11.68 12.19 -13.83
N GLY A 79 12.57 12.27 -12.83
CA GLY A 79 12.71 13.43 -11.93
C GLY A 79 11.64 13.51 -10.84
N LEU A 80 10.83 12.46 -10.66
CA LEU A 80 9.83 12.37 -9.61
C LEU A 80 10.47 11.87 -8.30
N LYS A 81 9.79 12.15 -7.18
CA LYS A 81 10.26 11.81 -5.83
C LYS A 81 9.28 10.82 -5.18
N PRO A 82 9.50 9.50 -5.30
CA PRO A 82 8.66 8.51 -4.64
C PRO A 82 8.86 8.57 -3.13
N LYS A 83 7.85 8.14 -2.36
CA LYS A 83 7.99 7.93 -0.92
C LYS A 83 8.88 6.70 -0.64
N ASP A 84 9.43 6.65 0.57
CA ASP A 84 10.14 5.46 1.04
C ASP A 84 9.18 4.28 1.25
N GLY A 85 9.73 3.07 1.10
CA GLY A 85 8.96 1.83 1.13
C GLY A 85 8.12 1.60 -0.13
N CYS A 86 7.13 0.72 -0.03
CA CYS A 86 6.28 0.31 -1.15
C CYS A 86 4.87 -0.09 -0.66
N LEU A 87 3.95 -0.34 -1.59
CA LEU A 87 2.55 -0.70 -1.33
C LEU A 87 2.19 -2.04 -2.00
#